data_AF-H6RIE4-F1
#
_entry.id   AF-H6RIE4-F1
#
_cell.length_a   1.000
_cell.length_b   1.000
_cell.length_c   1.000
_cell.angle_alpha   90.00
_cell.angle_beta   90.00
_cell.angle_gamma   90.00
#
_symmetry.space_group_name_H-M   'P 1'
#
loop_
_entity.id
_entity.type
_entity.pdbx_description
1 polymer ?
#
loop_
_entity_poly.entity_id
_entity_poly.type
_entity_poly.pdbx_seq_one_letter_code
_entity_poly.pdbx_strand_id
1 'polypeptide(L)'
;MAGGKETPRQKMIGMMYLVLTALLALNVSKSILDAFINIESNIQTVNNTEVQRGDEKKSDVGAKQTNGEGNPNKIAVEIFKVMEEIDAETAKKIVLIDKIKLMIFQKCGEDLSPAAEKPICLKDRAQWTLDFANVTKPGLTKNSEPIRPIKMNLNHVAKKDAYDEQMFIMGINESILDVNNKAPGFAVWPAMFEYRKILCDLIVKASVAIDDDGNKYAFKDPNIKKFKDIKDLGVQMEKALDASSVNQDDRGIISNIYRSLTKNEIQPDPHSEGEFRHWVGGTFDHAPSVAAIAALSSLQSEILTARANAMAYLSSKVGGGNYAFNKVIPLAIAAPSVSGGASDTLKVMMAAYDSEKQPEVKIDAGKGTLVDTRDGQAFIAYTAPSGGEMELTGEIGIKDKFGSIKWAKYTTTVKVVEKGGSIALPEVSVFYTDWPNKVTYSASGVVSTSVTCSGCYKSQKNKTWRDADGISYKGDWLYVNRGKRSVSISLQGKDKNGNNITFGKYKYPVKKFPKPEIKTNTLSKSRGGFIDAGLGEAFNFKGIKYRVIGGEILGKGFKGDRIKPASLTRSRPGQKVGVVIFTKRSDTGKEEIIEGVIEIK
;
A
#
# COMPACT_ATOMS: atom_id res chain seq x y z
N MET A 1 61.05 11.61 -54.82
CA MET A 1 61.10 11.58 -56.29
C MET A 1 59.64 11.76 -56.74
N ALA A 2 59.15 12.90 -57.22
CA ALA A 2 59.72 13.86 -58.16
C ALA A 2 59.42 15.31 -57.72
N GLY A 3 60.47 16.03 -57.32
CA GLY A 3 60.44 17.49 -57.13
C GLY A 3 60.82 18.20 -58.43
N GLY A 4 60.07 17.97 -59.50
CA GLY A 4 60.15 18.86 -60.66
C GLY A 4 59.54 20.19 -60.27
N LYS A 5 60.26 21.31 -60.44
CA LYS A 5 59.68 22.64 -60.25
C LYS A 5 58.49 22.78 -61.21
N GLU A 6 57.27 22.63 -60.69
CA GLU A 6 56.05 22.85 -61.48
C GLU A 6 56.12 24.20 -62.16
N THR A 7 55.86 24.20 -63.47
CA THR A 7 55.83 25.45 -64.24
C THR A 7 54.75 26.37 -63.64
N PRO A 8 54.90 27.71 -63.69
CA PRO A 8 53.89 28.63 -63.15
C PRO A 8 52.47 28.35 -63.68
N ARG A 9 52.36 27.83 -64.90
CA ARG A 9 51.10 27.39 -65.52
C ARG A 9 50.49 26.16 -64.83
N GLN A 10 51.29 25.16 -64.49
CA GLN A 10 50.83 23.97 -63.75
C GLN A 10 50.42 24.33 -62.31
N LYS A 11 51.15 25.24 -61.66
CA LYS A 11 50.73 25.78 -60.36
C LYS A 11 49.40 26.53 -60.43
N MET A 12 49.19 27.35 -61.46
CA MET A 12 47.89 28.00 -61.68
C MET A 12 46.78 26.99 -61.95
N ILE A 13 47.02 25.97 -62.78
CA ILE A 13 46.02 24.93 -63.05
C ILE A 13 45.72 24.09 -61.80
N GLY A 14 46.75 23.74 -61.02
CA GLY A 14 46.60 23.02 -59.76
C GLY A 14 45.85 23.84 -58.70
N MET A 15 46.15 25.14 -58.57
CA MET A 15 45.37 26.03 -57.71
C MET A 15 43.94 26.20 -58.20
N MET A 16 43.70 26.32 -59.52
CA MET A 16 42.34 26.36 -60.06
C MET A 16 41.58 25.07 -59.82
N TYR A 17 42.22 23.90 -59.94
CA TYR A 17 41.57 22.61 -59.69
C TYR A 17 41.26 22.40 -58.21
N LEU A 18 42.15 22.83 -57.31
CA LEU A 18 41.89 22.87 -55.87
C LEU A 18 40.74 23.82 -55.54
N VAL A 19 40.71 25.02 -56.11
CA VAL A 19 39.63 25.99 -55.93
C VAL A 19 38.31 25.46 -56.48
N LEU A 20 38.30 24.85 -57.67
CA LEU A 20 37.10 24.26 -58.27
C LEU A 20 36.59 23.06 -57.46
N THR A 21 37.49 22.19 -57.00
CA THR A 21 37.14 21.02 -56.17
C THR A 21 36.61 21.48 -54.81
N ALA A 22 37.20 22.53 -54.22
CA ALA A 22 36.70 23.15 -52.99
C ALA A 22 35.31 23.78 -53.20
N LEU A 23 35.08 24.48 -54.32
CA LEU A 23 33.77 25.06 -54.66
C LEU A 23 32.69 23.98 -54.87
N LEU A 24 33.04 22.85 -55.49
CA LEU A 24 32.12 21.72 -55.64
C LEU A 24 31.86 21.02 -54.30
N ALA A 25 32.87 20.92 -53.43
CA ALA A 25 32.73 20.31 -52.11
C ALA A 25 31.96 21.21 -51.12
N LEU A 26 31.97 22.53 -51.30
CA LEU A 26 31.18 23.50 -50.53
C LEU A 26 29.68 23.47 -50.88
N ASN A 27 29.33 22.99 -52.07
CA ASN A 27 27.94 22.87 -52.48
C ASN A 27 27.32 21.60 -51.89
N VAL A 28 26.51 21.76 -50.84
CA VAL A 28 25.70 20.67 -50.26
C VAL A 28 24.69 20.18 -51.29
N SER A 29 24.43 18.86 -51.30
CA SER A 29 23.48 18.29 -52.25
C SER A 29 22.07 18.83 -52.00
N LYS A 30 21.35 19.17 -53.07
CA LYS A 30 19.98 19.67 -53.01
C LYS A 30 19.05 18.74 -52.22
N SER A 31 19.28 17.43 -52.28
CA SER A 31 18.52 16.43 -51.53
C SER A 31 18.70 16.53 -50.00
N ILE A 32 19.87 16.96 -49.52
CA ILE A 32 20.10 17.20 -48.08
C ILE A 32 19.33 18.44 -47.61
N LEU A 33 19.33 19.52 -48.41
CA LEU A 33 18.56 20.73 -48.10
C LEU A 33 17.05 20.46 -48.09
N ASP A 34 16.55 19.68 -49.05
CA ASP A 34 15.14 19.26 -49.10
C ASP A 34 14.76 18.38 -47.88
N ALA A 35 15.69 17.57 -47.36
CA ALA A 35 15.47 16.81 -46.13
C ALA A 35 15.26 17.72 -44.91
N PHE A 36 16.05 18.79 -44.76
CA PHE A 36 15.86 19.76 -43.68
C PHE A 36 14.52 20.51 -43.79
N ILE A 37 14.09 20.85 -45.00
CA ILE A 37 12.77 21.48 -45.23
C ILE A 37 11.64 20.54 -44.78
N ASN A 38 11.74 19.26 -45.11
CA ASN A 38 10.74 18.27 -44.70
C ASN A 38 10.73 18.05 -43.18
N ILE A 39 11.91 17.99 -42.55
CA ILE A 39 12.03 17.91 -41.10
C ILE A 39 11.39 19.13 -40.43
N GLU A 40 11.67 20.34 -40.91
CA GLU A 40 11.05 21.57 -40.38
C GLU A 40 9.52 21.55 -40.50
N SER A 41 8.98 21.13 -41.65
CA SER A 41 7.52 21.01 -41.84
C SER A 41 6.89 20.05 -40.83
N ASN A 42 7.56 18.93 -40.56
CA ASN A 42 7.13 17.97 -39.55
C ASN A 42 7.22 18.57 -38.13
N ILE A 43 8.30 19.27 -37.80
CA ILE A 43 8.46 19.92 -36.49
C ILE A 43 7.37 20.98 -36.28
N GLN A 44 7.04 21.80 -37.29
CA GLN A 44 5.94 22.76 -37.18
C GLN A 44 4.60 22.07 -36.95
N THR A 45 4.37 20.90 -37.55
CA THR A 45 3.18 20.09 -37.28
C THR A 45 3.15 19.62 -35.83
N VAL A 46 4.27 19.09 -35.32
CA VAL A 46 4.40 18.69 -33.91
C VAL A 46 4.15 19.89 -32.98
N ASN A 47 4.73 21.05 -33.26
CA ASN A 47 4.54 22.27 -32.46
C ASN A 47 3.06 22.64 -32.35
N ASN A 48 2.30 22.58 -33.45
CA ASN A 48 0.87 22.85 -33.41
C ASN A 48 0.11 21.82 -32.55
N THR A 49 0.45 20.53 -32.67
CA THR A 49 -0.14 19.47 -31.84
C THR A 49 0.16 19.67 -30.35
N GLU A 50 1.38 20.06 -30.00
CA GLU A 50 1.77 20.32 -28.61
C GLU A 50 1.09 21.57 -28.03
N VAL A 51 0.89 22.63 -28.83
CA VAL A 51 0.05 23.78 -28.44
C VAL A 51 -1.36 23.32 -28.13
N GLN A 52 -1.99 22.58 -29.06
CA GLN A 52 -3.34 22.06 -28.89
C GLN A 52 -3.48 21.17 -27.65
N ARG A 53 -2.51 20.27 -27.41
CA ARG A 53 -2.51 19.39 -26.24
C ARG A 53 -2.53 20.18 -24.93
N GLY A 54 -1.76 21.26 -24.85
CA GLY A 54 -1.77 22.14 -23.68
C GLY A 54 -3.07 22.94 -23.54
N ASP A 55 -3.60 23.46 -24.65
CA ASP A 55 -4.82 24.27 -24.68
C ASP A 55 -6.06 23.46 -24.30
N GLU A 56 -6.17 22.21 -24.76
CA GLU A 56 -7.19 21.27 -24.34
C GLU A 56 -7.18 21.08 -22.82
N LYS A 57 -5.98 20.85 -22.24
CA LYS A 57 -5.84 20.63 -20.78
C LYS A 57 -6.19 21.88 -19.98
N LYS A 58 -5.85 23.07 -20.49
CA LYS A 58 -6.24 24.35 -19.88
C LYS A 58 -7.75 24.58 -19.97
N SER A 59 -8.36 24.30 -21.11
CA SER A 59 -9.81 24.36 -21.31
C SER A 59 -10.55 23.40 -20.38
N ASP A 60 -10.05 22.16 -20.21
CA ASP A 60 -10.60 21.17 -19.29
C ASP A 60 -10.64 21.67 -17.84
N VAL A 61 -9.60 22.40 -17.42
CA VAL A 61 -9.54 23.02 -16.08
C VAL A 61 -10.44 24.24 -15.99
N GLY A 62 -10.47 25.08 -17.04
CA GLY A 62 -11.35 26.25 -17.14
C GLY A 62 -12.82 25.87 -16.97
N ALA A 63 -13.27 24.80 -17.62
CA ALA A 63 -14.62 24.27 -17.47
C ALA A 63 -14.96 23.77 -16.05
N LYS A 64 -13.95 23.48 -15.22
CA LYS A 64 -14.09 22.98 -13.85
C LYS A 64 -13.91 24.05 -12.78
N GLN A 65 -13.77 25.33 -13.17
CA GLN A 65 -13.63 26.45 -12.22
C GLN A 65 -14.89 26.67 -11.37
N THR A 66 -16.05 26.20 -11.83
CA THR A 66 -17.32 26.20 -11.09
C THR A 66 -17.83 24.78 -10.89
N ASN A 67 -18.32 24.46 -9.70
CA ASN A 67 -18.99 23.20 -9.39
C ASN A 67 -20.41 23.18 -9.97
N GLY A 68 -21.07 22.02 -10.00
CA GLY A 68 -22.44 21.86 -10.50
C GLY A 68 -23.51 22.70 -9.80
N GLU A 69 -23.19 23.28 -8.64
CA GLU A 69 -24.02 24.21 -7.86
C GLU A 69 -23.70 25.69 -8.11
N GLY A 70 -22.78 26.00 -9.04
CA GLY A 70 -22.32 27.36 -9.35
C GLY A 70 -21.25 27.92 -8.39
N ASN A 71 -20.89 27.19 -7.34
CA ASN A 71 -19.82 27.57 -6.40
C ASN A 71 -18.42 27.41 -7.03
N PRO A 72 -17.46 28.32 -6.74
CA PRO A 72 -16.11 28.21 -7.31
C PRO A 72 -15.35 27.00 -6.76
N ASN A 73 -14.77 26.21 -7.66
CA ASN A 73 -13.82 25.17 -7.32
C ASN A 73 -12.46 25.81 -7.04
N LYS A 74 -12.13 26.02 -5.76
CA LYS A 74 -10.89 26.70 -5.35
C LYS A 74 -9.64 26.08 -5.98
N ILE A 75 -9.55 24.75 -6.03
CA ILE A 75 -8.43 24.01 -6.61
C ILE A 75 -8.30 24.31 -8.11
N ALA A 76 -9.40 24.21 -8.85
CA ALA A 76 -9.41 24.50 -10.29
C ALA A 76 -9.07 25.97 -10.59
N VAL A 77 -9.56 26.90 -9.78
CA VAL A 77 -9.29 28.34 -9.94
C VAL A 77 -7.81 28.66 -9.73
N GLU A 78 -7.19 28.17 -8.65
CA GLU A 78 -5.78 28.42 -8.39
C GLU A 78 -4.86 27.74 -9.42
N ILE A 79 -5.19 26.51 -9.81
CA ILE A 79 -4.43 25.81 -10.86
C ILE A 79 -4.56 26.54 -12.20
N PHE A 80 -5.75 27.02 -12.57
CA PHE A 80 -5.94 27.74 -13.83
C PHE A 80 -5.06 29.00 -13.91
N LYS A 81 -4.94 29.77 -12.82
CA LYS A 81 -4.05 30.95 -12.77
C LYS A 81 -2.59 30.56 -13.04
N VAL A 82 -2.13 29.45 -12.45
CA VAL A 82 -0.77 28.96 -12.71
C VAL A 82 -0.61 28.53 -14.17
N MET A 83 -1.63 27.90 -14.76
CA MET A 83 -1.61 27.58 -16.20
C MET A 83 -1.52 28.85 -17.07
N GLU A 84 -2.18 29.94 -16.70
CA GLU A 84 -2.03 31.23 -17.39
C GLU A 84 -0.60 31.81 -17.28
N GLU A 85 0.03 31.66 -16.12
CA GLU A 85 1.43 32.07 -15.94
C GLU A 85 2.39 31.21 -16.78
N ILE A 86 2.18 29.88 -16.84
CA ILE A 86 2.96 28.99 -17.71
C ILE A 86 2.82 29.43 -19.17
N ASP A 87 1.61 29.75 -19.62
CA ASP A 87 1.34 30.25 -20.98
C ASP A 87 2.10 31.54 -21.28
N ALA A 88 2.05 32.49 -20.36
CA ALA A 88 2.73 33.77 -20.51
C ALA A 88 4.25 33.59 -20.62
N GLU A 89 4.84 32.73 -19.80
CA GLU A 89 6.28 32.46 -19.83
C GLU A 89 6.68 31.65 -21.07
N THR A 90 5.87 30.67 -21.48
CA THR A 90 6.10 29.91 -22.72
C THR A 90 6.09 30.84 -23.93
N ALA A 91 5.09 31.71 -24.02
CA ALA A 91 4.95 32.68 -25.12
C ALA A 91 6.19 33.56 -25.27
N LYS A 92 6.77 34.05 -24.16
CA LYS A 92 8.00 34.85 -24.19
C LYS A 92 9.16 34.09 -24.85
N LYS A 93 9.29 32.79 -24.57
CA LYS A 93 10.36 31.95 -25.14
C LYS A 93 10.13 31.63 -26.61
N ILE A 94 8.89 31.34 -27.01
CA ILE A 94 8.54 31.11 -28.42
C ILE A 94 8.77 32.38 -29.26
N VAL A 95 8.30 33.54 -28.77
CA VAL A 95 8.50 34.83 -29.45
C VAL A 95 9.98 35.18 -29.56
N LEU A 96 10.80 34.86 -28.55
CA LEU A 96 12.25 35.04 -28.62
C LEU A 96 12.86 34.20 -29.74
N ILE A 97 12.50 32.92 -29.84
CA ILE A 97 13.03 32.03 -30.89
C ILE A 97 12.55 32.47 -32.28
N ASP A 98 11.26 32.81 -32.43
CA ASP A 98 10.71 33.34 -33.68
C ASP A 98 11.43 34.61 -34.12
N LYS A 99 11.74 35.51 -33.17
CA LYS A 99 12.55 36.70 -33.44
C LYS A 99 13.93 36.30 -34.01
N ILE A 100 14.61 35.29 -33.46
CA ILE A 100 15.90 34.84 -34.00
C ILE A 100 15.74 34.28 -35.42
N LYS A 101 14.72 33.44 -35.66
CA LYS A 101 14.42 32.89 -36.99
C LYS A 101 14.21 33.99 -38.02
N LEU A 102 13.45 35.03 -37.67
CA LEU A 102 13.22 36.19 -38.54
C LEU A 102 14.51 36.99 -38.81
N MET A 103 15.35 37.20 -37.78
CA MET A 103 16.64 37.89 -37.96
C MET A 103 17.58 37.13 -38.91
N ILE A 104 17.57 35.80 -38.88
CA ILE A 104 18.35 34.96 -39.81
C ILE A 104 17.90 35.24 -41.25
N PHE A 105 16.60 35.14 -41.54
CA PHE A 105 16.10 35.42 -42.89
C PHE A 105 16.32 36.85 -43.35
N GLN A 106 16.18 37.83 -42.45
CA GLN A 106 16.49 39.24 -42.77
C GLN A 106 17.95 39.42 -43.16
N LYS A 107 18.90 38.77 -42.46
CA LYS A 107 20.32 38.82 -42.80
C LYS A 107 20.62 38.10 -44.11
N CYS A 108 19.93 36.99 -44.39
CA CYS A 108 20.01 36.34 -45.70
C CYS A 108 19.42 37.20 -46.83
N GLY A 109 18.65 38.26 -46.52
CA GLY A 109 18.03 39.14 -47.51
C GLY A 109 16.78 38.54 -48.15
N GLU A 110 16.07 37.68 -47.44
CA GLU A 110 14.81 37.06 -47.88
C GLU A 110 13.63 38.03 -47.75
N ASP A 111 12.63 37.91 -48.62
CA ASP A 111 11.35 38.61 -48.47
C ASP A 111 10.44 37.86 -47.49
N LEU A 112 10.21 38.47 -46.32
CA LEU A 112 9.37 37.92 -45.26
C LEU A 112 7.91 38.36 -45.34
N SER A 113 7.54 39.17 -46.35
CA SER A 113 6.18 39.63 -46.53
C SER A 113 5.21 38.45 -46.70
N PRO A 114 4.17 38.34 -45.85
CA PRO A 114 3.14 37.33 -46.03
C PRO A 114 2.31 37.51 -47.32
N ALA A 115 2.43 38.65 -47.99
CA ALA A 115 1.77 38.97 -49.25
C ALA A 115 2.66 38.72 -50.49
N ALA A 116 3.88 38.22 -50.31
CA ALA A 116 4.75 37.84 -51.42
C ALA A 116 4.13 36.70 -52.25
N GLU A 117 4.55 36.56 -53.52
CA GLU A 117 4.08 35.48 -54.41
C GLU A 117 4.41 34.09 -53.85
N LYS A 118 5.59 33.96 -53.23
CA LYS A 118 6.06 32.76 -52.52
C LYS A 118 6.35 33.14 -51.07
N PRO A 119 5.32 33.25 -50.21
CA PRO A 119 5.51 33.76 -48.87
C PRO A 119 6.27 32.75 -48.01
N ILE A 120 7.35 33.19 -47.36
CA ILE A 120 8.07 32.38 -46.38
C ILE A 120 7.27 32.33 -45.08
N CYS A 121 6.82 33.48 -44.56
CA CYS A 121 5.96 33.54 -43.37
C CYS A 121 4.50 33.42 -43.78
N LEU A 122 3.80 32.39 -43.28
CA LEU A 122 2.42 32.09 -43.63
C LEU A 122 1.45 32.65 -42.59
N LYS A 123 0.36 33.25 -43.06
CA LYS A 123 -0.75 33.68 -42.19
C LYS A 123 -1.51 32.45 -41.68
N ASP A 124 -1.46 32.22 -40.38
CA ASP A 124 -2.00 31.03 -39.71
C ASP A 124 -2.94 31.33 -38.53
N ARG A 125 -3.14 32.62 -38.20
CA ARG A 125 -3.93 33.06 -37.04
C ARG A 125 -4.83 34.25 -37.36
N ALA A 126 -5.85 34.44 -36.51
CA ALA A 126 -6.93 35.42 -36.73
C ALA A 126 -6.45 36.87 -36.73
N GLN A 127 -5.62 37.25 -35.74
CA GLN A 127 -5.01 38.57 -35.66
C GLN A 127 -3.50 38.44 -35.55
N TRP A 128 -2.79 38.98 -36.53
CA TRP A 128 -1.33 39.16 -36.49
C TRP A 128 -0.90 40.23 -37.50
N THR A 129 0.18 40.93 -37.19
CA THR A 129 0.88 41.81 -38.13
C THR A 129 2.37 41.57 -37.95
N LEU A 130 3.02 41.06 -38.99
CA LEU A 130 4.46 40.84 -39.00
C LEU A 130 5.18 42.18 -39.20
N ASP A 131 5.94 42.61 -38.20
CA ASP A 131 6.91 43.69 -38.34
C ASP A 131 8.26 43.07 -38.68
N PHE A 132 8.54 43.01 -39.98
CA PHE A 132 9.84 42.60 -40.51
C PHE A 132 10.68 43.81 -41.00
N ALA A 133 10.16 45.03 -40.89
CA ALA A 133 10.91 46.24 -41.23
C ALA A 133 11.90 46.60 -40.12
N ASN A 134 11.59 46.25 -38.86
CA ASN A 134 12.50 46.40 -37.74
C ASN A 134 13.58 45.31 -37.74
N VAL A 135 14.75 45.62 -38.31
CA VAL A 135 15.89 44.69 -38.44
C VAL A 135 16.51 44.31 -37.08
N THR A 136 16.26 45.08 -36.02
CA THR A 136 16.84 44.81 -34.68
C THR A 136 15.87 44.06 -33.75
N LYS A 137 14.57 44.15 -34.04
CA LYS A 137 13.49 43.54 -33.25
C LYS A 137 12.35 43.07 -34.15
N PRO A 138 12.60 42.14 -35.10
CA PRO A 138 11.52 41.60 -35.90
C PRO A 138 10.59 40.75 -35.04
N GLY A 139 9.31 40.69 -35.42
CA GLY A 139 8.34 39.87 -34.70
C GLY A 139 6.90 40.18 -35.06
N LEU A 140 5.99 39.63 -34.25
CA LEU A 140 4.56 39.84 -34.43
C LEU A 140 4.05 40.93 -33.51
N THR A 141 3.26 41.84 -34.08
CA THR A 141 2.39 42.77 -33.35
C THR A 141 0.94 42.31 -33.46
N LYS A 142 0.10 42.66 -32.47
CA LYS A 142 -1.32 42.25 -32.39
C LYS A 142 -1.53 40.73 -32.53
N ASN A 143 -0.67 39.94 -31.89
CA ASN A 143 -0.68 38.49 -31.99
C ASN A 143 -1.74 37.87 -31.06
N SER A 144 -2.78 37.28 -31.63
CA SER A 144 -3.84 36.59 -30.86
C SER A 144 -3.38 35.28 -30.21
N GLU A 145 -2.32 34.66 -30.73
CA GLU A 145 -1.84 33.33 -30.31
C GLU A 145 -0.30 33.37 -30.09
N PRO A 146 0.19 33.99 -29.00
CA PRO A 146 1.63 34.21 -28.79
C PRO A 146 2.43 32.95 -28.43
N ILE A 147 1.75 31.86 -28.09
CA ILE A 147 2.38 30.55 -27.82
C ILE A 147 2.62 29.77 -29.13
N ARG A 148 1.88 30.10 -30.19
CA ARG A 148 1.98 29.41 -31.48
C ARG A 148 3.15 29.99 -32.29
N PRO A 149 4.18 29.17 -32.63
CA PRO A 149 5.29 29.62 -33.45
C PRO A 149 4.84 30.17 -34.80
N ILE A 150 5.62 31.05 -35.41
CA ILE A 150 5.33 31.54 -36.77
C ILE A 150 5.42 30.38 -37.76
N LYS A 151 4.33 30.14 -38.51
CA LYS A 151 4.33 29.13 -39.57
C LYS A 151 5.19 29.59 -40.75
N MET A 152 6.14 28.76 -41.16
CA MET A 152 7.12 29.09 -42.20
C MET A 152 7.17 28.03 -43.30
N ASN A 153 7.26 28.45 -44.57
CA ASN A 153 7.45 27.54 -45.70
C ASN A 153 8.87 27.67 -46.26
N LEU A 154 9.75 26.73 -45.86
CA LEU A 154 11.16 26.78 -46.27
C LEU A 154 11.39 26.40 -47.74
N ASN A 155 10.38 25.90 -48.46
CA ASN A 155 10.50 25.70 -49.91
C ASN A 155 10.69 27.03 -50.65
N HIS A 156 10.18 28.12 -50.09
CA HIS A 156 10.19 29.46 -50.68
C HIS A 156 11.45 30.28 -50.37
N VAL A 157 12.32 29.79 -49.48
CA VAL A 157 13.60 30.42 -49.16
C VAL A 157 14.52 30.36 -50.39
N ALA A 158 15.12 31.49 -50.78
CA ALA A 158 16.02 31.54 -51.92
C ALA A 158 17.43 31.05 -51.56
N LYS A 159 18.00 31.53 -50.45
CA LYS A 159 19.34 31.22 -49.95
C LYS A 159 19.32 30.11 -48.90
N LYS A 160 18.91 28.92 -49.33
CA LYS A 160 18.78 27.73 -48.47
C LYS A 160 20.13 27.23 -47.93
N ASP A 161 21.19 27.55 -48.65
CA ASP A 161 22.58 27.18 -48.44
C ASP A 161 23.43 28.35 -47.90
N ALA A 162 22.82 29.42 -47.41
CA ALA A 162 23.57 30.44 -46.65
C ALA A 162 24.18 29.80 -45.39
N TYR A 163 25.45 30.09 -45.08
CA TYR A 163 26.23 29.49 -43.96
C TYR A 163 26.64 30.50 -42.87
N ASP A 164 26.82 31.76 -43.27
CA ASP A 164 27.52 32.74 -42.44
C ASP A 164 26.56 33.52 -41.54
N GLU A 165 25.38 33.87 -42.06
CA GLU A 165 24.44 34.78 -41.43
C GLU A 165 23.94 34.27 -40.07
N GLN A 166 23.49 33.01 -40.02
CA GLN A 166 23.08 32.36 -38.78
C GLN A 166 24.26 32.17 -37.82
N MET A 167 25.45 31.85 -38.32
CA MET A 167 26.65 31.65 -37.50
C MET A 167 26.95 32.94 -36.69
N PHE A 168 26.97 34.09 -37.37
CA PHE A 168 27.17 35.39 -36.74
C PHE A 168 26.01 35.82 -35.82
N ILE A 169 24.75 35.56 -36.21
CA ILE A 169 23.59 35.87 -35.35
C ILE A 169 23.63 35.07 -34.05
N MET A 170 24.05 33.82 -34.12
CA MET A 170 24.17 32.92 -32.96
C MET A 170 25.42 33.21 -32.12
N GLY A 171 26.30 34.12 -32.57
CA GLY A 171 27.47 34.61 -31.84
C GLY A 171 28.74 33.80 -32.07
N ILE A 172 28.77 32.98 -33.11
CA ILE A 172 29.92 32.17 -33.50
C ILE A 172 30.76 33.03 -34.45
N ASN A 173 31.62 33.87 -33.89
CA ASN A 173 32.45 34.78 -34.71
C ASN A 173 33.89 34.26 -34.81
N GLU A 174 34.51 34.00 -33.66
CA GLU A 174 35.94 33.67 -33.56
C GLU A 174 36.17 32.26 -33.00
N SER A 175 35.23 31.74 -32.19
CA SER A 175 35.36 30.46 -31.50
C SER A 175 34.02 29.74 -31.41
N ILE A 176 34.04 28.44 -31.71
CA ILE A 176 32.90 27.53 -31.49
C ILE A 176 32.76 27.12 -30.01
N LEU A 177 33.78 27.38 -29.19
CA LEU A 177 33.77 27.16 -27.74
C LEU A 177 33.35 28.44 -27.00
N ASP A 178 33.96 29.57 -27.31
CA ASP A 178 33.71 30.86 -26.64
C ASP A 178 32.73 31.71 -27.45
N VAL A 179 31.48 31.26 -27.50
CA VAL A 179 30.41 31.94 -28.24
C VAL A 179 30.13 33.32 -27.64
N ASN A 180 29.97 34.34 -28.49
CA ASN A 180 29.70 35.72 -28.08
C ASN A 180 28.35 35.83 -27.38
N ASN A 181 28.38 35.99 -26.05
CA ASN A 181 27.19 36.07 -25.21
C ASN A 181 26.32 37.33 -25.42
N LYS A 182 26.81 38.33 -26.16
CA LYS A 182 26.05 39.54 -26.53
C LYS A 182 25.30 39.39 -27.85
N ALA A 183 25.54 38.29 -28.58
CA ALA A 183 24.88 38.06 -29.84
C ALA A 183 23.36 37.84 -29.62
N PRO A 184 22.50 38.36 -30.51
CA PRO A 184 21.05 38.23 -30.35
C PRO A 184 20.59 36.76 -30.26
N GLY A 185 21.17 35.87 -31.07
CA GLY A 185 20.83 34.45 -31.10
C GLY A 185 21.29 33.69 -29.86
N PHE A 186 22.40 34.11 -29.23
CA PHE A 186 22.88 33.49 -28.00
C PHE A 186 21.85 33.62 -26.86
N ALA A 187 21.01 34.66 -26.86
CA ALA A 187 19.98 34.86 -25.84
C ALA A 187 18.98 33.69 -25.72
N VAL A 188 18.81 32.86 -26.77
CA VAL A 188 17.96 31.66 -26.72
C VAL A 188 18.51 30.64 -25.72
N TRP A 189 19.83 30.49 -25.64
CA TRP A 189 20.48 29.48 -24.81
C TRP A 189 20.22 29.64 -23.30
N PRO A 190 20.53 30.77 -22.65
CA PRO A 190 20.19 30.97 -21.25
C PRO A 190 18.67 31.00 -21.03
N ALA A 191 17.89 31.44 -22.01
CA ALA A 191 16.43 31.48 -21.91
C ALA A 191 15.80 30.07 -21.81
N MET A 192 16.41 29.04 -22.43
CA MET A 192 15.99 27.63 -22.28
C MET A 192 16.20 27.13 -20.85
N PHE A 193 17.37 27.41 -20.27
CA PHE A 193 17.69 27.01 -18.89
C PHE A 193 16.87 27.77 -17.84
N GLU A 194 16.57 29.04 -18.11
CA GLU A 194 15.66 29.82 -17.28
C GLU A 194 14.23 29.23 -17.35
N TYR A 195 13.78 28.83 -18.54
CA TYR A 195 12.43 28.30 -18.72
C TYR A 195 12.19 26.99 -17.95
N ARG A 196 13.16 26.05 -17.93
CA ARG A 196 13.03 24.83 -17.10
C ARG A 196 12.85 25.17 -15.61
N LYS A 197 13.58 26.18 -15.11
CA LYS A 197 13.47 26.62 -13.71
C LYS A 197 12.08 27.19 -13.44
N ILE A 198 11.66 28.14 -14.27
CA ILE A 198 10.34 28.78 -14.17
C ILE A 198 9.23 27.73 -14.18
N LEU A 199 9.29 26.75 -15.08
CA LEU A 199 8.26 25.72 -15.20
C LEU A 199 8.19 24.83 -13.94
N CYS A 200 9.35 24.44 -13.39
CA CYS A 200 9.42 23.71 -12.12
C CYS A 200 8.91 24.54 -10.94
N ASP A 201 9.26 25.82 -10.86
CA ASP A 201 8.80 26.75 -9.82
C ASP A 201 7.27 26.95 -9.89
N LEU A 202 6.70 27.04 -11.09
CA LEU A 202 5.26 27.15 -11.30
C LEU A 202 4.51 25.88 -10.90
N ILE A 203 5.06 24.69 -11.17
CA ILE A 203 4.48 23.43 -10.68
C ILE A 203 4.45 23.40 -9.15
N VAL A 204 5.54 23.80 -8.50
CA VAL A 204 5.59 23.89 -7.03
C VAL A 204 4.61 24.94 -6.51
N LYS A 205 4.50 26.09 -7.17
CA LYS A 205 3.53 27.15 -6.83
C LYS A 205 2.09 26.63 -6.88
N ALA A 206 1.74 25.81 -7.89
CA ALA A 206 0.42 25.19 -7.94
C ALA A 206 0.17 24.28 -6.74
N SER A 207 1.14 23.46 -6.35
CA SER A 207 1.00 22.58 -5.17
C SER A 207 0.90 23.36 -3.86
N VAL A 208 1.61 24.48 -3.71
CA VAL A 208 1.46 25.37 -2.54
C VAL A 208 0.07 26.01 -2.51
N ALA A 209 -0.48 26.39 -3.67
CA ALA A 209 -1.77 27.09 -3.75
C ALA A 209 -2.96 26.19 -3.42
N ILE A 210 -2.82 24.86 -3.53
CA ILE A 210 -3.90 23.89 -3.29
C ILE A 210 -3.71 23.09 -1.98
N ASP A 211 -2.65 23.35 -1.23
CA ASP A 211 -2.36 22.62 0.00
C ASP A 211 -3.16 23.18 1.19
N ASP A 212 -4.12 22.39 1.67
CA ASP A 212 -4.99 22.78 2.79
C ASP A 212 -4.24 22.79 4.14
N ASP A 213 -3.12 22.04 4.23
CA ASP A 213 -2.30 21.91 5.44
C ASP A 213 -1.29 23.06 5.64
N GLY A 214 -1.18 23.96 4.65
CA GLY A 214 -0.30 25.14 4.71
C GLY A 214 1.20 24.82 4.59
N ASN A 215 1.56 23.65 4.06
CA ASN A 215 2.93 23.27 3.80
C ASN A 215 3.54 24.20 2.75
N LYS A 216 4.79 24.61 3.00
CA LYS A 216 5.56 25.42 2.06
C LYS A 216 6.46 24.54 1.24
N TYR A 217 6.20 24.47 -0.06
CA TYR A 217 7.06 23.80 -1.02
C TYR A 217 7.96 24.79 -1.76
N ALA A 218 9.18 24.36 -2.07
CA ALA A 218 10.15 25.15 -2.83
C ALA A 218 11.09 24.23 -3.61
N PHE A 219 11.23 24.49 -4.90
CA PHE A 219 12.23 23.84 -5.75
C PHE A 219 13.54 24.64 -5.69
N LYS A 220 14.67 23.98 -5.44
CA LYS A 220 15.99 24.58 -5.55
C LYS A 220 16.60 24.13 -6.87
N ASP A 221 16.63 25.06 -7.83
CA ASP A 221 17.25 24.82 -9.14
C ASP A 221 18.72 24.43 -8.98
N PRO A 222 19.12 23.21 -9.38
CA PRO A 222 20.51 22.78 -9.30
C PRO A 222 21.40 23.39 -10.39
N ASN A 223 20.83 24.12 -11.36
CA ASN A 223 21.52 24.75 -12.48
C ASN A 223 22.50 23.79 -13.20
N ILE A 224 22.06 22.56 -13.42
CA ILE A 224 22.87 21.51 -14.07
C ILE A 224 23.13 21.91 -15.52
N LYS A 225 24.41 21.97 -15.89
CA LYS A 225 24.89 22.28 -17.26
C LYS A 225 25.83 21.23 -17.84
N LYS A 226 26.27 20.28 -17.01
CA LYS A 226 27.23 19.22 -17.37
C LYS A 226 26.84 17.90 -16.73
N PHE A 227 26.72 16.87 -17.55
CA PHE A 227 26.44 15.50 -17.13
C PHE A 227 27.08 14.51 -18.11
N LYS A 228 27.44 13.32 -17.62
CA LYS A 228 28.10 12.29 -18.44
C LYS A 228 27.11 11.62 -19.40
N ASP A 229 25.95 11.25 -18.88
CA ASP A 229 24.88 10.59 -19.60
C ASP A 229 23.51 10.89 -18.94
N ILE A 230 22.44 10.38 -19.55
CA ILE A 230 21.06 10.59 -19.08
C ILE A 230 20.82 9.99 -17.68
N LYS A 231 21.61 8.99 -17.26
CA LYS A 231 21.53 8.38 -15.92
C LYS A 231 22.19 9.28 -14.87
N ASP A 232 23.38 9.80 -15.17
CA ASP A 232 24.08 10.78 -14.34
C ASP A 232 23.23 12.03 -14.12
N LEU A 233 22.59 12.54 -15.18
CA LEU A 233 21.63 13.64 -15.08
C LEU A 233 20.45 13.30 -14.14
N GLY A 234 19.94 12.06 -14.20
CA GLY A 234 18.91 11.58 -13.30
C GLY A 234 19.36 11.54 -11.84
N VAL A 235 20.58 11.06 -11.57
CA VAL A 235 21.16 11.03 -10.22
C VAL A 235 21.37 12.44 -9.66
N GLN A 236 21.88 13.37 -10.47
CA GLN A 236 22.02 14.77 -10.07
C GLN A 236 20.66 15.41 -9.77
N MET A 237 19.63 15.08 -10.56
CA MET A 237 18.27 15.56 -10.34
C MET A 237 17.65 15.01 -9.06
N GLU A 238 17.80 13.72 -8.75
CA GLU A 238 17.30 13.16 -7.49
C GLU A 238 17.94 13.82 -6.27
N LYS A 239 19.26 14.04 -6.30
CA LYS A 239 19.96 14.78 -5.24
C LYS A 239 19.41 16.21 -5.07
N ALA A 240 19.08 16.88 -6.17
CA ALA A 240 18.49 18.22 -6.15
C ALA A 240 17.07 18.21 -5.57
N LEU A 241 16.26 17.20 -5.91
CA LEU A 241 14.93 17.01 -5.36
C LEU A 241 14.96 16.68 -3.87
N ASP A 242 15.93 15.89 -3.40
CA ASP A 242 16.13 15.59 -1.98
C ASP A 242 16.57 16.81 -1.18
N ALA A 243 17.35 17.71 -1.79
CA ALA A 243 17.76 18.98 -1.19
C ALA A 243 16.65 20.06 -1.21
N SER A 244 15.58 19.81 -1.99
CA SER A 244 14.44 20.70 -2.17
C SER A 244 13.25 20.23 -1.31
N SER A 245 12.42 21.16 -0.86
CA SER A 245 11.19 20.83 -0.14
C SER A 245 10.03 20.74 -1.13
N VAL A 246 10.04 19.74 -2.02
CA VAL A 246 9.03 19.58 -3.08
C VAL A 246 7.99 18.54 -2.67
N ASN A 247 6.73 18.74 -3.06
CA ASN A 247 5.67 17.74 -2.83
C ASN A 247 6.05 16.42 -3.53
N GLN A 248 5.87 15.30 -2.83
CA GLN A 248 6.24 13.97 -3.33
C GLN A 248 5.60 13.66 -4.69
N ASP A 249 4.36 14.09 -4.92
CA ASP A 249 3.62 13.84 -6.16
C ASP A 249 4.15 14.71 -7.33
N ASP A 250 4.88 15.80 -7.07
CA ASP A 250 5.46 16.69 -8.09
C ASP A 250 6.85 16.24 -8.56
N ARG A 251 7.55 15.43 -7.76
CA ARG A 251 8.96 15.05 -8.01
C ARG A 251 9.14 14.42 -9.39
N GLY A 252 8.22 13.54 -9.80
CA GLY A 252 8.28 12.85 -11.08
C GLY A 252 8.19 13.80 -12.28
N ILE A 253 7.19 14.70 -12.29
CA ILE A 253 7.00 15.64 -13.39
C ILE A 253 8.13 16.69 -13.44
N ILE A 254 8.59 17.18 -12.29
CA ILE A 254 9.69 18.14 -12.20
C ILE A 254 10.96 17.50 -12.76
N SER A 255 11.28 16.26 -12.37
CA SER A 255 12.42 15.52 -12.90
C SER A 255 12.31 15.33 -14.42
N ASN A 256 11.14 14.94 -14.93
CA ASN A 256 10.93 14.73 -16.36
C ASN A 256 11.15 16.02 -17.18
N ILE A 257 10.45 17.09 -16.80
CA ILE A 257 10.54 18.41 -17.46
C ILE A 257 11.98 18.91 -17.42
N TYR A 258 12.59 18.92 -16.23
CA TYR A 258 13.93 19.46 -16.06
C TYR A 258 14.92 18.70 -16.94
N ARG A 259 14.87 17.37 -16.94
CA ARG A 259 15.74 16.52 -17.77
C ARG A 259 15.52 16.73 -19.26
N SER A 260 14.27 16.87 -19.70
CA SER A 260 13.93 17.06 -21.12
C SER A 260 14.50 18.36 -21.70
N LEU A 261 14.56 19.41 -20.90
CA LEU A 261 15.07 20.73 -21.28
C LEU A 261 16.56 20.93 -20.97
N THR A 262 17.22 19.93 -20.35
CA THR A 262 18.63 20.04 -19.96
C THR A 262 19.54 19.47 -21.03
N LYS A 263 20.47 20.30 -21.50
CA LYS A 263 21.51 19.93 -22.47
C LYS A 263 22.90 20.20 -21.91
N ASN A 264 23.89 19.46 -22.37
CA ASN A 264 25.29 19.72 -22.04
C ASN A 264 25.75 21.01 -22.73
N GLU A 265 26.22 21.98 -21.95
CA GLU A 265 26.69 23.27 -22.46
C GLU A 265 28.00 23.14 -23.24
N ILE A 266 28.93 22.34 -22.74
CA ILE A 266 30.22 22.06 -23.37
C ILE A 266 30.27 20.58 -23.74
N GLN A 267 30.62 20.28 -24.99
CA GLN A 267 30.61 18.94 -25.55
C GLN A 267 31.93 18.65 -26.30
N PRO A 268 32.43 17.40 -26.26
CA PRO A 268 33.63 17.02 -27.01
C PRO A 268 33.38 17.13 -28.51
N ASP A 269 34.31 17.73 -29.25
CA ASP A 269 34.23 17.89 -30.71
C ASP A 269 34.30 16.51 -31.41
N PRO A 270 33.34 16.16 -32.28
CA PRO A 270 33.40 14.91 -33.03
C PRO A 270 34.47 14.90 -34.13
N HIS A 271 34.96 16.07 -34.55
CA HIS A 271 35.94 16.20 -35.64
C HIS A 271 37.37 16.37 -35.12
N SER A 272 37.54 16.85 -33.88
CA SER A 272 38.85 17.09 -33.25
C SER A 272 38.96 16.42 -31.89
N GLU A 273 39.78 15.37 -31.80
CA GLU A 273 39.98 14.64 -30.55
C GLU A 273 40.66 15.52 -29.48
N GLY A 274 40.02 15.64 -28.31
CA GLY A 274 40.51 16.48 -27.19
C GLY A 274 40.04 17.93 -27.21
N GLU A 275 39.38 18.38 -28.28
CA GLU A 275 38.77 19.70 -28.36
C GLU A 275 37.31 19.69 -27.88
N PHE A 276 36.84 20.85 -27.45
CA PHE A 276 35.49 21.04 -26.94
C PHE A 276 34.81 22.18 -27.67
N ARG A 277 33.49 22.09 -27.82
CA ARG A 277 32.66 23.16 -28.36
C ARG A 277 31.46 23.43 -27.47
N HIS A 278 30.95 24.65 -27.52
CA HIS A 278 29.68 24.98 -26.92
C HIS A 278 28.54 24.35 -27.72
N TRP A 279 27.41 24.02 -27.10
CA TRP A 279 26.26 23.45 -27.84
C TRP A 279 25.81 24.35 -29.00
N VAL A 280 25.75 25.67 -28.77
CA VAL A 280 25.42 26.65 -29.82
C VAL A 280 26.45 26.60 -30.95
N GLY A 281 27.75 26.60 -30.63
CA GLY A 281 28.81 26.42 -31.62
C GLY A 281 28.62 25.15 -32.43
N GLY A 282 28.48 24.01 -31.75
CA GLY A 282 28.31 22.71 -32.41
C GLY A 282 27.02 22.53 -33.21
N THR A 283 25.99 23.35 -32.98
CA THR A 283 24.68 23.24 -33.66
C THR A 283 24.55 24.21 -34.82
N PHE A 284 25.16 25.38 -34.73
CA PHE A 284 24.97 26.48 -35.68
C PHE A 284 26.24 26.87 -36.45
N ASP A 285 27.40 26.30 -36.12
CA ASP A 285 28.63 26.49 -36.89
C ASP A 285 28.50 25.88 -38.29
N HIS A 286 28.66 26.71 -39.32
CA HIS A 286 28.51 26.34 -40.74
C HIS A 286 27.27 25.50 -41.07
N ALA A 287 26.19 25.64 -40.29
CA ALA A 287 24.93 24.96 -40.56
C ALA A 287 24.17 25.75 -41.64
N PRO A 288 23.62 25.13 -42.71
CA PRO A 288 22.80 25.84 -43.69
C PRO A 288 21.63 26.59 -43.03
N SER A 289 21.19 27.70 -43.63
CA SER A 289 20.11 28.53 -43.08
C SER A 289 18.84 27.72 -42.76
N VAL A 290 18.42 26.81 -43.64
CA VAL A 290 17.26 25.93 -43.41
C VAL A 290 17.47 24.94 -42.25
N ALA A 291 18.70 24.49 -42.02
CA ALA A 291 19.05 23.60 -40.92
C ALA A 291 19.07 24.35 -39.58
N ALA A 292 19.61 25.58 -39.55
CA ALA A 292 19.57 26.44 -38.38
C ALA A 292 18.13 26.78 -37.95
N ILE A 293 17.26 27.04 -38.93
CA ILE A 293 15.83 27.28 -38.69
C ILE A 293 15.15 26.02 -38.12
N ALA A 294 15.44 24.83 -38.67
CA ALA A 294 14.93 23.57 -38.14
C ALA A 294 15.41 23.29 -36.71
N ALA A 295 16.67 23.60 -36.39
CA ALA A 295 17.22 23.46 -35.05
C ALA A 295 16.52 24.39 -34.05
N LEU A 296 16.25 25.64 -34.43
CA LEU A 296 15.48 26.59 -33.61
C LEU A 296 14.03 26.12 -33.41
N SER A 297 13.38 25.59 -34.44
CA SER A 297 12.04 25.00 -34.31
C SER A 297 12.02 23.76 -33.43
N SER A 298 13.10 22.96 -33.42
CA SER A 298 13.25 21.83 -32.50
C SER A 298 13.28 22.32 -31.05
N LEU A 299 13.96 23.43 -30.75
CA LEU A 299 13.91 24.06 -29.42
C LEU A 299 12.51 24.55 -29.06
N GLN A 300 11.76 25.10 -30.02
CA GLN A 300 10.34 25.45 -29.80
C GLN A 300 9.51 24.21 -29.45
N SER A 301 9.75 23.08 -30.12
CA SER A 301 9.09 21.80 -29.83
C SER A 301 9.37 21.31 -28.42
N GLU A 302 10.62 21.40 -27.96
CA GLU A 302 10.99 21.03 -26.59
C GLU A 302 10.27 21.91 -25.55
N ILE A 303 10.21 23.23 -25.77
CA ILE A 303 9.48 24.18 -24.91
C ILE A 303 7.98 23.85 -24.86
N LEU A 304 7.37 23.61 -26.02
CA LEU A 304 5.93 23.33 -26.15
C LEU A 304 5.57 21.97 -25.54
N THR A 305 6.43 20.98 -25.74
CA THR A 305 6.28 19.65 -25.12
C THR A 305 6.35 19.75 -23.60
N ALA A 306 7.32 20.50 -23.06
CA ALA A 306 7.44 20.73 -21.63
C ALA A 306 6.22 21.47 -21.06
N ARG A 307 5.74 22.52 -21.76
CA ARG A 307 4.48 23.20 -21.42
C ARG A 307 3.33 22.21 -21.36
N ALA A 308 3.10 21.46 -22.42
CA ALA A 308 1.94 20.59 -22.53
C ALA A 308 1.98 19.43 -21.51
N ASN A 309 3.16 18.92 -21.16
CA ASN A 309 3.34 17.98 -20.05
C ASN A 309 2.99 18.62 -18.70
N ALA A 310 3.44 19.86 -18.45
CA ALA A 310 3.08 20.59 -17.24
C ALA A 310 1.57 20.87 -17.15
N MET A 311 0.94 21.29 -18.25
CA MET A 311 -0.51 21.51 -18.32
C MET A 311 -1.29 20.23 -18.05
N ALA A 312 -0.85 19.10 -18.62
CA ALA A 312 -1.49 17.81 -18.38
C ALA A 312 -1.40 17.37 -16.91
N TYR A 313 -0.24 17.60 -16.28
CA TYR A 313 -0.03 17.33 -14.87
C TYR A 313 -0.89 18.23 -13.95
N LEU A 314 -0.96 19.53 -14.26
CA LEU A 314 -1.81 20.45 -13.51
C LEU A 314 -3.29 20.11 -13.67
N SER A 315 -3.71 19.73 -14.87
CA SER A 315 -5.08 19.26 -15.13
C SER A 315 -5.44 18.00 -14.33
N SER A 316 -4.50 17.05 -14.14
CA SER A 316 -4.76 15.84 -13.35
C SER A 316 -4.98 16.13 -11.86
N LYS A 317 -4.40 17.22 -11.33
CA LYS A 317 -4.66 17.68 -9.94
C LYS A 317 -6.09 18.17 -9.73
N VAL A 318 -6.75 18.69 -10.77
CA VAL A 318 -8.16 19.16 -10.71
C VAL A 318 -9.15 18.03 -10.94
N GLY A 319 -8.82 17.08 -11.82
CA GLY A 319 -9.75 16.08 -12.35
C GLY A 319 -9.79 14.72 -11.64
N GLY A 320 -8.98 14.50 -10.59
CA GLY A 320 -8.98 13.25 -9.84
C GLY A 320 -7.81 12.31 -10.17
N GLY A 321 -6.62 12.67 -9.69
CA GLY A 321 -5.55 11.72 -9.34
C GLY A 321 -4.58 11.31 -10.45
N ASN A 322 -3.31 11.18 -10.07
CA ASN A 322 -2.21 10.65 -10.90
C ASN A 322 -2.29 9.12 -11.11
N TYR A 323 -3.39 8.49 -10.67
CA TYR A 323 -3.60 7.04 -10.72
C TYR A 323 -4.73 6.71 -11.70
N ALA A 324 -4.56 5.63 -12.45
CA ALA A 324 -5.64 5.05 -13.24
C ALA A 324 -6.32 3.98 -12.38
N PHE A 325 -7.64 3.92 -12.43
CA PHE A 325 -8.43 2.85 -11.83
C PHE A 325 -9.42 2.36 -12.89
N ASN A 326 -9.52 1.04 -13.06
CA ASN A 326 -10.41 0.42 -14.05
C ASN A 326 -11.49 -0.46 -13.41
N LYS A 327 -11.33 -0.83 -12.13
CA LYS A 327 -12.29 -1.60 -11.35
C LYS A 327 -12.63 -0.89 -10.05
N VAL A 328 -13.90 -0.97 -9.70
CA VAL A 328 -14.47 -0.39 -8.48
C VAL A 328 -15.30 -1.48 -7.81
N ILE A 329 -14.92 -1.88 -6.60
CA ILE A 329 -15.60 -2.94 -5.83
C ILE A 329 -15.98 -2.45 -4.44
N PRO A 330 -17.12 -2.91 -3.89
CA PRO A 330 -17.45 -2.67 -2.49
C PRO A 330 -16.64 -3.60 -1.57
N LEU A 331 -16.11 -3.06 -0.47
CA LEU A 331 -15.50 -3.81 0.62
C LEU A 331 -16.33 -3.61 1.89
N ALA A 332 -16.71 -4.71 2.54
CA ALA A 332 -17.44 -4.70 3.79
C ALA A 332 -16.58 -5.32 4.89
N ILE A 333 -16.28 -4.54 5.93
CA ILE A 333 -15.42 -4.92 7.05
C ILE A 333 -16.29 -4.94 8.32
N ALA A 334 -16.50 -6.14 8.85
CA ALA A 334 -17.14 -6.36 10.15
C ALA A 334 -16.08 -6.61 11.23
N ALA A 335 -16.47 -6.50 12.51
CA ALA A 335 -15.61 -6.96 13.59
C ALA A 335 -15.35 -8.48 13.46
N PRO A 336 -14.12 -8.95 13.77
CA PRO A 336 -13.74 -10.35 13.58
C PRO A 336 -14.53 -11.34 14.45
N SER A 337 -15.12 -10.89 15.55
CA SER A 337 -16.08 -11.68 16.33
C SER A 337 -17.02 -10.79 17.15
N VAL A 338 -18.29 -11.18 17.21
CA VAL A 338 -19.34 -10.51 17.99
C VAL A 338 -19.97 -11.52 18.93
N SER A 339 -20.22 -11.11 20.18
CA SER A 339 -20.89 -11.98 21.16
C SER A 339 -22.38 -12.10 20.84
N GLY A 340 -22.97 -13.28 21.06
CA GLY A 340 -24.40 -13.49 20.83
C GLY A 340 -25.25 -12.48 21.62
N GLY A 341 -26.07 -11.69 20.91
CA GLY A 341 -26.92 -10.65 21.49
C GLY A 341 -26.30 -9.24 21.59
N ALA A 342 -25.03 -9.05 21.21
CA ALA A 342 -24.40 -7.73 21.14
C ALA A 342 -24.70 -7.04 19.79
N SER A 343 -24.89 -5.72 19.82
CA SER A 343 -24.98 -4.88 18.61
C SER A 343 -23.60 -4.45 18.13
N ASP A 344 -23.34 -4.50 16.82
CA ASP A 344 -22.09 -4.05 16.21
C ASP A 344 -22.35 -3.35 14.86
N THR A 345 -21.36 -2.62 14.36
CA THR A 345 -21.42 -1.80 13.13
C THR A 345 -20.60 -2.40 11.99
N LEU A 346 -21.18 -2.46 10.79
CA LEU A 346 -20.50 -2.87 9.56
C LEU A 346 -19.91 -1.63 8.86
N LYS A 347 -18.60 -1.66 8.55
CA LYS A 347 -17.97 -0.61 7.72
C LYS A 347 -18.04 -1.03 6.25
N VAL A 348 -18.73 -0.25 5.42
CA VAL A 348 -18.80 -0.48 3.97
C VAL A 348 -18.07 0.66 3.27
N MET A 349 -17.12 0.32 2.40
CA MET A 349 -16.33 1.28 1.63
C MET A 349 -16.25 0.86 0.17
N MET A 350 -16.02 1.82 -0.72
CA MET A 350 -15.74 1.56 -2.12
C MET A 350 -14.23 1.56 -2.35
N ALA A 351 -13.69 0.51 -2.97
CA ALA A 351 -12.29 0.42 -3.35
C ALA A 351 -12.17 0.50 -4.87
N ALA A 352 -11.39 1.46 -5.36
CA ALA A 352 -11.03 1.59 -6.76
C ALA A 352 -9.58 1.13 -6.96
N TYR A 353 -9.33 0.26 -7.93
CA TYR A 353 -8.00 -0.26 -8.25
C TYR A 353 -7.86 -0.55 -9.76
N ASP A 354 -6.63 -0.85 -10.18
CA ASP A 354 -6.27 -1.19 -11.56
C ASP A 354 -5.96 -2.69 -11.64
N SER A 355 -6.76 -3.46 -12.39
CA SER A 355 -6.54 -4.91 -12.53
C SER A 355 -5.38 -5.29 -13.47
N GLU A 356 -4.94 -4.37 -14.32
CA GLU A 356 -3.86 -4.59 -15.29
C GLU A 356 -2.49 -4.26 -14.68
N LYS A 357 -2.43 -3.28 -13.77
CA LYS A 357 -1.20 -2.90 -13.06
C LYS A 357 -1.13 -3.54 -11.68
N GLN A 358 -0.26 -4.55 -11.55
CA GLN A 358 -0.08 -5.24 -10.28
C GLN A 358 0.66 -4.36 -9.25
N PRO A 359 0.17 -4.29 -8.00
CA PRO A 359 0.84 -3.54 -6.93
C PRO A 359 2.12 -4.25 -6.47
N GLU A 360 3.08 -3.47 -5.98
CA GLU A 360 4.26 -4.00 -5.31
C GLU A 360 3.98 -4.11 -3.80
N VAL A 361 4.35 -5.22 -3.15
CA VAL A 361 4.07 -5.41 -1.71
C VAL A 361 5.33 -5.75 -0.95
N LYS A 362 5.51 -5.11 0.21
CA LYS A 362 6.55 -5.41 1.19
C LYS A 362 5.86 -5.90 2.47
N ILE A 363 6.15 -7.13 2.87
CA ILE A 363 5.56 -7.75 4.06
C ILE A 363 6.59 -7.68 5.18
N ASP A 364 6.17 -7.30 6.39
CA ASP A 364 7.06 -7.28 7.54
C ASP A 364 7.51 -8.71 7.92
N ALA A 365 8.75 -8.83 8.44
CA ALA A 365 9.34 -10.12 8.75
C ALA A 365 8.46 -10.94 9.72
N GLY A 366 8.15 -12.19 9.34
CA GLY A 366 7.33 -13.10 10.14
C GLY A 366 5.81 -12.83 10.08
N LYS A 367 5.35 -11.90 9.24
CA LYS A 367 3.92 -11.56 9.09
C LYS A 367 3.23 -12.22 7.90
N GLY A 368 3.91 -13.14 7.22
CA GLY A 368 3.37 -13.92 6.11
C GLY A 368 4.34 -14.03 4.94
N THR A 369 3.88 -14.66 3.86
CA THR A 369 4.60 -14.80 2.59
C THR A 369 3.71 -14.36 1.44
N LEU A 370 4.28 -13.58 0.50
CA LEU A 370 3.57 -13.21 -0.72
C LEU A 370 3.41 -14.47 -1.57
N VAL A 371 2.15 -14.81 -1.90
CA VAL A 371 1.81 -15.95 -2.75
C VAL A 371 1.89 -15.53 -4.21
N ASP A 372 1.16 -14.46 -4.56
CA ASP A 372 1.07 -13.94 -5.93
C ASP A 372 0.47 -12.53 -5.91
N THR A 373 0.67 -11.77 -6.99
CA THR A 373 -0.02 -10.51 -7.28
C THR A 373 -0.78 -10.64 -8.61
N ARG A 374 -2.11 -10.63 -8.54
CA ARG A 374 -2.98 -10.75 -9.71
C ARG A 374 -4.23 -9.92 -9.54
N ASP A 375 -4.83 -9.53 -10.66
CA ASP A 375 -6.05 -8.72 -10.69
C ASP A 375 -5.96 -7.43 -9.85
N GLY A 376 -4.78 -6.82 -9.74
CA GLY A 376 -4.57 -5.60 -8.95
C GLY A 376 -4.57 -5.83 -7.43
N GLN A 377 -4.44 -7.08 -7.00
CA GLN A 377 -4.47 -7.49 -5.60
C GLN A 377 -3.25 -8.36 -5.27
N ALA A 378 -2.78 -8.27 -4.03
CA ALA A 378 -1.73 -9.12 -3.50
C ALA A 378 -2.30 -10.18 -2.56
N PHE A 379 -1.94 -11.43 -2.79
CA PHE A 379 -2.39 -12.56 -1.99
C PHE A 379 -1.27 -12.95 -1.02
N ILE A 380 -1.53 -12.84 0.27
CA ILE A 380 -0.55 -13.11 1.34
C ILE A 380 -1.01 -14.31 2.16
N ALA A 381 -0.16 -15.32 2.26
CA ALA A 381 -0.40 -16.48 3.13
C ALA A 381 0.23 -16.24 4.50
N TYR A 382 -0.45 -16.67 5.55
CA TYR A 382 0.04 -16.62 6.93
C TYR A 382 -0.46 -17.83 7.73
N THR A 383 0.28 -18.23 8.77
CA THR A 383 -0.04 -19.36 9.64
C THR A 383 -0.37 -18.85 11.04
N ALA A 384 -1.61 -19.04 11.49
CA ALA A 384 -2.05 -18.63 12.82
C ALA A 384 -1.39 -19.46 13.94
N PRO A 385 -1.05 -18.86 15.10
CA PRO A 385 -0.59 -19.57 16.30
C PRO A 385 -1.69 -20.45 16.92
N SER A 386 -1.36 -21.24 17.94
CA SER A 386 -2.34 -22.10 18.64
C SER A 386 -3.42 -21.35 19.42
N GLY A 387 -3.24 -20.06 19.71
CA GLY A 387 -4.18 -19.18 20.39
C GLY A 387 -3.63 -17.75 20.52
N GLY A 388 -4.48 -16.81 20.95
CA GLY A 388 -4.10 -15.41 21.18
C GLY A 388 -4.46 -14.47 20.03
N GLU A 389 -3.69 -13.40 19.86
CA GLU A 389 -3.87 -12.41 18.79
C GLU A 389 -2.63 -12.33 17.90
N MET A 390 -2.82 -12.17 16.59
CA MET A 390 -1.77 -12.00 15.59
C MET A 390 -2.02 -10.70 14.83
N GLU A 391 -1.02 -9.84 14.76
CA GLU A 391 -1.05 -8.66 13.90
C GLU A 391 -0.34 -8.95 12.58
N LEU A 392 -0.95 -8.60 11.45
CA LEU A 392 -0.39 -8.67 10.10
C LEU A 392 -0.12 -7.25 9.60
N THR A 393 1.13 -6.96 9.22
CA THR A 393 1.59 -5.62 8.85
C THR A 393 2.45 -5.64 7.58
N GLY A 394 2.48 -4.53 6.86
CA GLY A 394 3.33 -4.32 5.68
C GLY A 394 3.01 -3.04 4.93
N GLU A 395 3.57 -2.92 3.73
CA GLU A 395 3.38 -1.78 2.81
C GLU A 395 2.95 -2.26 1.42
N ILE A 396 2.02 -1.53 0.81
CA ILE A 396 1.59 -1.72 -0.58
C ILE A 396 1.93 -0.48 -1.41
N GLY A 397 2.52 -0.69 -2.58
CA GLY A 397 3.00 0.33 -3.50
C GLY A 397 2.23 0.33 -4.81
N ILE A 398 1.76 1.51 -5.24
CA ILE A 398 1.12 1.72 -6.55
C ILE A 398 1.93 2.71 -7.38
N LYS A 399 2.16 2.38 -8.66
CA LYS A 399 2.80 3.27 -9.64
C LYS A 399 1.79 4.29 -10.17
N ASP A 400 2.18 5.56 -10.17
CA ASP A 400 1.43 6.62 -10.83
C ASP A 400 1.62 6.59 -12.37
N LYS A 401 0.94 7.50 -13.07
CA LYS A 401 1.06 7.66 -14.54
C LYS A 401 2.46 8.11 -15.01
N PHE A 402 3.32 8.56 -14.10
CA PHE A 402 4.65 9.10 -14.38
C PHE A 402 5.79 8.16 -13.95
N GLY A 403 5.46 7.01 -13.35
CA GLY A 403 6.39 5.95 -12.96
C GLY A 403 6.84 5.97 -11.49
N SER A 404 6.37 6.91 -10.67
CA SER A 404 6.70 6.99 -9.24
C SER A 404 5.79 6.06 -8.42
N ILE A 405 6.37 5.37 -7.42
CA ILE A 405 5.64 4.46 -6.52
C ILE A 405 5.25 5.21 -5.25
N LYS A 406 3.96 5.19 -4.91
CA LYS A 406 3.45 5.63 -3.61
C LYS A 406 3.19 4.43 -2.72
N TRP A 407 3.86 4.39 -1.56
CA TRP A 407 3.71 3.34 -0.56
C TRP A 407 2.68 3.74 0.50
N ALA A 408 1.79 2.81 0.84
CA ALA A 408 0.81 2.93 1.91
C ALA A 408 0.95 1.76 2.88
N LYS A 409 0.91 2.04 4.18
CA LYS A 409 1.00 1.02 5.23
C LYS A 409 -0.36 0.37 5.47
N TYR A 410 -0.37 -0.94 5.67
CA TYR A 410 -1.55 -1.67 6.12
C TYR A 410 -1.25 -2.39 7.45
N THR A 411 -2.25 -2.46 8.32
CA THR A 411 -2.24 -3.27 9.56
C THR A 411 -3.61 -3.91 9.74
N THR A 412 -3.63 -5.19 10.12
CA THR A 412 -4.86 -5.89 10.53
C THR A 412 -4.58 -6.89 11.64
N THR A 413 -5.49 -7.03 12.60
CA THR A 413 -5.37 -7.94 13.75
C THR A 413 -6.31 -9.13 13.60
N VAL A 414 -5.76 -10.34 13.64
CA VAL A 414 -6.49 -11.62 13.61
C VAL A 414 -6.51 -12.22 15.01
N LYS A 415 -7.71 -12.49 15.54
CA LYS A 415 -7.90 -13.18 16.81
C LYS A 415 -7.99 -14.69 16.58
N VAL A 416 -7.15 -15.45 17.26
CA VAL A 416 -7.08 -16.91 17.11
C VAL A 416 -7.79 -17.57 18.28
N VAL A 417 -8.85 -18.31 17.97
CA VAL A 417 -9.70 -18.99 18.96
C VAL A 417 -9.16 -20.39 19.24
N GLU A 418 -8.98 -20.71 20.52
CA GLU A 418 -8.60 -22.05 20.97
C GLU A 418 -9.75 -23.05 20.74
N LYS A 419 -9.44 -24.21 20.16
CA LYS A 419 -10.42 -25.29 19.97
C LYS A 419 -10.70 -25.97 21.31
N GLY A 420 -11.90 -25.81 21.85
CA GLY A 420 -12.36 -26.47 23.08
C GLY A 420 -13.59 -27.36 22.83
N GLY A 421 -13.59 -28.56 23.42
CA GLY A 421 -14.72 -29.49 23.40
C GLY A 421 -14.94 -30.13 24.77
N SER A 422 -16.19 -30.45 25.11
CA SER A 422 -16.54 -31.13 26.36
C SER A 422 -17.18 -32.49 26.07
N ILE A 423 -16.70 -33.54 26.73
CA ILE A 423 -17.32 -34.87 26.70
C ILE A 423 -18.03 -35.06 28.03
N ALA A 424 -19.33 -35.36 28.00
CA ALA A 424 -20.15 -35.62 29.18
C ALA A 424 -20.86 -36.97 29.02
N LEU A 425 -21.05 -37.69 30.12
CA LEU A 425 -21.84 -38.92 30.19
C LEU A 425 -23.17 -38.61 30.92
N PRO A 426 -24.29 -38.43 30.19
CA PRO A 426 -25.55 -38.03 30.81
C PRO A 426 -26.12 -39.05 31.80
N GLU A 427 -25.93 -40.35 31.56
CA GLU A 427 -26.54 -41.41 32.39
C GLU A 427 -25.90 -41.56 33.79
N VAL A 428 -24.63 -41.16 33.94
CA VAL A 428 -23.94 -41.14 35.24
C VAL A 428 -24.10 -39.80 35.98
N SER A 429 -24.75 -38.82 35.35
CA SER A 429 -24.94 -37.48 35.90
C SER A 429 -26.10 -37.46 36.91
N VAL A 430 -25.87 -37.98 38.11
CA VAL A 430 -26.87 -38.12 39.17
C VAL A 430 -26.36 -37.48 40.47
N PHE A 431 -27.27 -36.85 41.23
CA PHE A 431 -26.98 -36.36 42.57
C PHE A 431 -27.39 -37.36 43.64
N TYR A 432 -26.59 -37.51 44.68
CA TYR A 432 -26.91 -38.36 45.82
C TYR A 432 -27.36 -37.54 47.02
N THR A 433 -28.42 -37.97 47.71
CA THR A 433 -28.77 -37.44 49.04
C THR A 433 -27.73 -37.85 50.08
N ASP A 434 -27.63 -37.14 51.21
CA ASP A 434 -26.67 -37.46 52.29
C ASP A 434 -25.20 -37.56 51.83
N TRP A 435 -24.84 -36.89 50.74
CA TRP A 435 -23.49 -36.85 50.17
C TRP A 435 -23.15 -35.45 49.63
N PRO A 436 -21.93 -34.93 49.88
CA PRO A 436 -21.45 -33.72 49.21
C PRO A 436 -21.17 -33.99 47.72
N ASN A 437 -22.11 -33.61 46.85
CA ASN A 437 -21.93 -33.72 45.41
C ASN A 437 -20.98 -32.62 44.94
N LYS A 438 -19.76 -33.00 44.56
CA LYS A 438 -18.70 -32.06 44.16
C LYS A 438 -18.84 -31.77 42.66
N VAL A 439 -19.04 -30.51 42.31
CA VAL A 439 -19.27 -30.09 40.91
C VAL A 439 -18.21 -29.10 40.49
N THR A 440 -17.53 -29.40 39.38
CA THR A 440 -16.67 -28.46 38.65
C THR A 440 -17.46 -27.86 37.48
N TYR A 441 -17.15 -26.61 37.13
CA TYR A 441 -17.80 -25.91 36.04
C TYR A 441 -16.85 -24.87 35.46
N SER A 442 -16.95 -24.68 34.15
CA SER A 442 -16.23 -23.65 33.40
C SER A 442 -17.18 -23.03 32.38
N ALA A 443 -16.94 -21.77 32.05
CA ALA A 443 -17.65 -21.08 30.99
C ALA A 443 -16.66 -20.18 30.25
N SER A 444 -16.71 -20.19 28.93
CA SER A 444 -15.86 -19.35 28.09
C SER A 444 -16.45 -17.94 27.96
N GLY A 445 -15.58 -16.94 27.91
CA GLY A 445 -15.98 -15.54 27.67
C GLY A 445 -16.47 -14.77 28.90
N VAL A 446 -16.24 -15.25 30.12
CA VAL A 446 -16.65 -14.59 31.38
C VAL A 446 -15.48 -14.42 32.36
N VAL A 447 -15.51 -13.35 33.16
CA VAL A 447 -14.47 -13.04 34.15
C VAL A 447 -14.63 -13.80 35.46
N SER A 448 -15.84 -14.28 35.74
CA SER A 448 -16.11 -15.14 36.89
C SER A 448 -17.27 -16.08 36.58
N THR A 449 -17.25 -17.27 37.19
CA THR A 449 -18.31 -18.26 37.10
C THR A 449 -18.83 -18.60 38.50
N SER A 450 -20.12 -18.85 38.59
CA SER A 450 -20.77 -19.31 39.80
C SER A 450 -21.96 -20.21 39.47
N VAL A 451 -22.32 -21.06 40.41
CA VAL A 451 -23.46 -21.95 40.28
C VAL A 451 -24.50 -21.64 41.34
N THR A 452 -25.75 -21.55 40.91
CA THR A 452 -26.92 -21.53 41.79
C THR A 452 -27.65 -22.86 41.70
N CYS A 453 -28.19 -23.31 42.83
CA CYS A 453 -28.91 -24.58 42.91
C CYS A 453 -30.32 -24.41 43.44
N SER A 454 -31.28 -25.01 42.74
CA SER A 454 -32.65 -25.15 43.18
C SER A 454 -32.89 -26.60 43.62
N GLY A 455 -33.26 -26.79 44.89
CA GLY A 455 -33.45 -28.11 45.52
C GLY A 455 -32.22 -28.66 46.24
N CYS A 456 -31.12 -27.89 46.28
CA CYS A 456 -29.92 -28.19 47.04
C CYS A 456 -29.31 -26.89 47.58
N TYR A 457 -28.40 -26.97 48.54
CA TYR A 457 -27.65 -25.82 49.04
C TYR A 457 -26.15 -26.02 48.84
N LYS A 458 -25.44 -24.89 48.75
CA LYS A 458 -24.00 -24.84 48.50
C LYS A 458 -23.24 -24.70 49.83
N SER A 459 -22.13 -25.43 49.98
CA SER A 459 -21.20 -25.21 51.09
C SER A 459 -20.54 -23.83 51.01
N GLN A 460 -20.54 -23.09 52.13
CA GLN A 460 -19.81 -21.81 52.21
C GLN A 460 -18.31 -22.00 52.48
N LYS A 461 -17.89 -23.15 53.03
CA LYS A 461 -16.51 -23.40 53.48
C LYS A 461 -15.67 -24.19 52.47
N ASN A 462 -16.29 -25.04 51.65
CA ASN A 462 -15.57 -25.97 50.78
C ASN A 462 -15.69 -25.57 49.30
N LYS A 463 -14.60 -25.03 48.73
CA LYS A 463 -14.51 -24.60 47.31
C LYS A 463 -13.42 -25.31 46.51
N THR A 464 -12.63 -26.15 47.17
CA THR A 464 -11.57 -26.94 46.56
C THR A 464 -11.52 -28.31 47.22
N TRP A 465 -11.06 -29.33 46.49
CA TRP A 465 -10.75 -30.65 47.04
C TRP A 465 -9.64 -31.30 46.23
N ARG A 466 -8.97 -32.29 46.83
CA ARG A 466 -8.08 -33.20 46.10
C ARG A 466 -8.77 -34.54 45.90
N ASP A 467 -8.55 -35.17 44.75
CA ASP A 467 -8.88 -36.58 44.58
C ASP A 467 -7.81 -37.47 45.23
N ALA A 468 -7.98 -38.79 45.13
CA ALA A 468 -7.04 -39.75 45.71
C ALA A 468 -5.69 -39.81 44.97
N ASP A 469 -5.62 -39.25 43.77
CA ASP A 469 -4.42 -39.19 42.94
C ASP A 469 -3.68 -37.84 43.15
N GLY A 470 -4.17 -37.01 44.08
CA GLY A 470 -3.57 -35.74 44.47
C GLY A 470 -3.97 -34.55 43.61
N ILE A 471 -4.81 -34.74 42.59
CA ILE A 471 -5.25 -33.68 41.66
C ILE A 471 -6.20 -32.74 42.38
N SER A 472 -5.92 -31.44 42.32
CA SER A 472 -6.74 -30.40 42.95
C SER A 472 -7.83 -29.91 42.00
N TYR A 473 -9.07 -29.96 42.45
CA TYR A 473 -10.22 -29.43 41.73
C TYR A 473 -10.75 -28.19 42.44
N LYS A 474 -11.21 -27.21 41.64
CA LYS A 474 -11.93 -26.02 42.11
C LYS A 474 -13.39 -26.15 41.66
N GLY A 475 -14.31 -25.91 42.58
CA GLY A 475 -15.73 -26.07 42.33
C GLY A 475 -16.55 -25.91 43.60
N ASP A 476 -17.78 -26.40 43.58
CA ASP A 476 -18.69 -26.28 44.72
C ASP A 476 -19.16 -27.64 45.23
N TRP A 477 -19.33 -27.74 46.55
CA TRP A 477 -19.97 -28.88 47.19
C TRP A 477 -21.45 -28.60 47.37
N LEU A 478 -22.28 -29.42 46.76
CA LEU A 478 -23.73 -29.26 46.71
C LEU A 478 -24.42 -30.38 47.49
N TYR A 479 -25.29 -29.99 48.42
CA TYR A 479 -26.03 -30.88 49.31
C TYR A 479 -27.51 -30.85 48.98
N VAL A 480 -28.06 -32.00 48.59
CA VAL A 480 -29.47 -32.12 48.21
C VAL A 480 -30.38 -31.94 49.43
N ASN A 481 -31.44 -31.14 49.28
CA ASN A 481 -32.44 -30.97 50.34
C ASN A 481 -33.25 -32.26 50.54
N ARG A 482 -33.69 -32.52 51.78
CA ARG A 482 -34.49 -33.71 52.11
C ARG A 482 -35.76 -33.79 51.25
N GLY A 483 -36.09 -35.00 50.78
CA GLY A 483 -37.33 -35.29 50.03
C GLY A 483 -37.35 -34.92 48.55
N LYS A 484 -36.23 -34.44 47.97
CA LYS A 484 -36.17 -34.05 46.54
C LYS A 484 -35.84 -35.24 45.64
N ARG A 485 -36.52 -35.32 44.49
CA ARG A 485 -36.32 -36.34 43.43
C ARG A 485 -35.49 -35.83 42.24
N SER A 486 -35.29 -34.53 42.14
CA SER A 486 -34.42 -33.88 41.15
C SER A 486 -33.88 -32.56 41.69
N VAL A 487 -32.70 -32.15 41.24
CA VAL A 487 -32.13 -30.82 41.48
C VAL A 487 -31.92 -30.08 40.17
N SER A 488 -31.98 -28.76 40.20
CA SER A 488 -31.65 -27.94 39.03
C SER A 488 -30.48 -27.01 39.33
N ILE A 489 -29.47 -27.07 38.47
CA ILE A 489 -28.23 -26.33 38.56
C ILE A 489 -28.23 -25.27 37.47
N SER A 490 -28.07 -24.00 37.84
CA SER A 490 -27.94 -22.90 36.88
C SER A 490 -26.53 -22.38 36.92
N LEU A 491 -25.86 -22.38 35.76
CA LEU A 491 -24.53 -21.79 35.61
C LEU A 491 -24.68 -20.31 35.26
N GLN A 492 -24.01 -19.46 36.04
CA GLN A 492 -24.00 -18.02 35.89
C GLN A 492 -22.56 -17.51 35.77
N GLY A 493 -22.37 -16.43 35.04
CA GLY A 493 -21.08 -15.75 34.97
C GLY A 493 -21.25 -14.24 34.85
N LYS A 494 -20.15 -13.51 35.02
CA LYS A 494 -20.11 -12.06 34.76
C LYS A 494 -19.30 -11.77 33.51
N ASP A 495 -19.80 -10.88 32.67
CA ASP A 495 -19.02 -10.32 31.55
C ASP A 495 -17.96 -9.32 32.05
N LYS A 496 -17.14 -8.79 31.13
CA LYS A 496 -16.13 -7.77 31.44
C LYS A 496 -16.72 -6.47 32.01
N ASN A 497 -18.01 -6.21 31.78
CA ASN A 497 -18.73 -5.01 32.19
C ASN A 497 -19.50 -5.21 33.51
N GLY A 498 -19.43 -6.41 34.11
CA GLY A 498 -20.09 -6.75 35.37
C GLY A 498 -21.54 -7.24 35.25
N ASN A 499 -22.09 -7.38 34.04
CA ASN A 499 -23.44 -7.88 33.81
C ASN A 499 -23.52 -9.40 34.02
N ASN A 500 -24.66 -9.87 34.52
CA ASN A 500 -24.91 -11.30 34.76
C ASN A 500 -25.33 -12.01 33.46
N ILE A 501 -24.60 -13.06 33.09
CA ILE A 501 -24.92 -13.98 31.99
C ILE A 501 -25.34 -15.33 32.58
N THR A 502 -26.43 -15.91 32.08
CA THR A 502 -26.89 -17.26 32.47
C THR A 502 -26.68 -18.23 31.31
N PHE A 503 -25.91 -19.30 31.54
CA PHE A 503 -25.52 -20.28 30.53
C PHE A 503 -26.53 -21.43 30.35
N GLY A 504 -27.57 -21.45 31.17
CA GLY A 504 -28.62 -22.47 31.13
C GLY A 504 -28.90 -23.08 32.50
N LYS A 505 -29.98 -23.87 32.54
CA LYS A 505 -30.45 -24.58 33.73
C LYS A 505 -30.49 -26.08 33.44
N TYR A 506 -29.64 -26.83 34.13
CA TYR A 506 -29.48 -28.27 33.96
C TYR A 506 -30.21 -29.00 35.07
N LYS A 507 -31.06 -29.97 34.71
CA LYS A 507 -31.84 -30.77 35.66
C LYS A 507 -31.18 -32.13 35.82
N TYR A 508 -30.85 -32.49 37.06
CA TYR A 508 -30.26 -33.78 37.39
C TYR A 508 -31.21 -34.59 38.28
N PRO A 509 -31.36 -35.90 38.05
CA PRO A 509 -32.10 -36.78 38.94
C PRO A 509 -31.36 -36.94 40.28
N VAL A 510 -32.11 -37.20 41.35
CA VAL A 510 -31.57 -37.47 42.68
C VAL A 510 -31.80 -38.93 43.05
N LYS A 511 -30.74 -39.63 43.46
CA LYS A 511 -30.79 -40.96 44.05
C LYS A 511 -30.45 -40.92 45.54
N LYS A 512 -30.93 -41.91 46.29
CA LYS A 512 -30.48 -42.12 47.66
C LYS A 512 -29.01 -42.56 47.65
N PHE A 513 -28.26 -42.17 48.67
CA PHE A 513 -26.91 -42.70 48.84
C PHE A 513 -26.95 -44.24 48.86
N PRO A 514 -26.03 -44.93 48.14
CA PRO A 514 -26.02 -46.38 48.13
C PRO A 514 -25.85 -46.95 49.54
N LYS A 515 -26.59 -48.03 49.82
CA LYS A 515 -26.41 -48.75 51.08
C LYS A 515 -25.10 -49.54 51.04
N PRO A 516 -24.40 -49.67 52.17
CA PRO A 516 -23.27 -50.58 52.31
C PRO A 516 -23.70 -52.04 52.24
N GLU A 517 -22.76 -52.89 51.87
CA GLU A 517 -22.87 -54.34 51.78
C GLU A 517 -21.77 -54.98 52.65
N ILE A 518 -21.98 -56.24 53.05
CA ILE A 518 -21.00 -57.00 53.81
C ILE A 518 -19.85 -57.40 52.87
N LYS A 519 -18.61 -57.09 53.26
CA LYS A 519 -17.39 -57.43 52.48
C LYS A 519 -16.77 -58.75 52.90
N THR A 520 -17.04 -59.20 54.12
CA THR A 520 -16.56 -60.50 54.61
C THR A 520 -17.42 -61.63 54.05
N ASN A 521 -16.87 -62.41 53.13
CA ASN A 521 -17.59 -63.54 52.50
C ASN A 521 -17.50 -64.85 53.29
N THR A 522 -16.46 -65.03 54.12
CA THR A 522 -16.21 -66.29 54.83
C THR A 522 -15.74 -66.05 56.27
N LEU A 523 -16.16 -66.91 57.20
CA LEU A 523 -15.70 -66.89 58.62
C LEU A 523 -15.28 -68.29 59.07
N SER A 524 -14.21 -68.38 59.87
CA SER A 524 -13.76 -69.66 60.43
C SER A 524 -14.64 -70.09 61.60
N LYS A 525 -15.12 -71.33 61.60
CA LYS A 525 -15.89 -71.88 62.73
C LYS A 525 -15.07 -71.98 64.01
N SER A 526 -13.80 -72.37 63.91
CA SER A 526 -12.93 -72.61 65.08
C SER A 526 -12.33 -71.33 65.66
N ARG A 527 -12.01 -70.34 64.82
CA ARG A 527 -11.34 -69.09 65.25
C ARG A 527 -12.26 -67.86 65.28
N GLY A 528 -13.42 -67.94 64.63
CA GLY A 528 -14.26 -66.77 64.36
C GLY A 528 -13.63 -65.88 63.28
N GLY A 529 -13.91 -64.58 63.35
CA GLY A 529 -13.31 -63.60 62.44
C GLY A 529 -13.91 -62.21 62.58
N PHE A 530 -13.48 -61.30 61.71
CA PHE A 530 -13.94 -59.91 61.65
C PHE A 530 -14.88 -59.70 60.47
N ILE A 531 -15.97 -58.97 60.70
CA ILE A 531 -16.88 -58.52 59.66
C ILE A 531 -16.49 -57.12 59.24
N ASP A 532 -16.32 -56.94 57.93
CA ASP A 532 -16.15 -55.65 57.30
C ASP A 532 -17.37 -55.29 56.45
N ALA A 533 -17.64 -53.98 56.32
CA ALA A 533 -18.75 -53.43 55.58
C ALA A 533 -18.26 -52.27 54.68
N GLY A 534 -18.78 -52.21 53.46
CA GLY A 534 -18.37 -51.20 52.50
C GLY A 534 -19.34 -51.10 51.33
N LEU A 535 -19.18 -50.08 50.48
CA LEU A 535 -19.99 -49.96 49.27
C LEU A 535 -19.62 -51.04 48.24
N GLY A 536 -20.59 -51.47 47.43
CA GLY A 536 -20.35 -52.36 46.28
C GLY A 536 -19.34 -51.79 45.28
N GLU A 537 -18.71 -52.66 44.48
CA GLU A 537 -17.64 -52.28 43.54
C GLU A 537 -18.08 -51.30 42.45
N ALA A 538 -19.38 -51.23 42.16
CA ALA A 538 -19.97 -50.29 41.21
C ALA A 538 -19.94 -48.82 41.67
N PHE A 539 -19.59 -48.55 42.93
CA PHE A 539 -19.64 -47.20 43.51
C PHE A 539 -18.23 -46.65 43.78
N ASN A 540 -17.83 -45.64 43.01
CA ASN A 540 -16.50 -45.02 43.10
C ASN A 540 -16.44 -43.87 44.14
N PHE A 541 -17.01 -44.06 45.33
CA PHE A 541 -16.91 -43.06 46.42
C PHE A 541 -15.68 -43.33 47.28
N LYS A 542 -14.67 -42.46 47.20
CA LYS A 542 -13.45 -42.55 48.01
C LYS A 542 -13.61 -41.81 49.34
N GLY A 543 -13.01 -42.33 50.42
CA GLY A 543 -12.94 -41.68 51.73
C GLY A 543 -14.08 -42.00 52.72
N ILE A 544 -14.93 -42.98 52.42
CA ILE A 544 -16.02 -43.43 53.30
C ILE A 544 -15.62 -44.74 53.96
N LYS A 545 -15.74 -44.82 55.29
CA LYS A 545 -15.56 -46.06 56.04
C LYS A 545 -16.85 -46.39 56.78
N TYR A 546 -17.22 -47.67 56.84
CA TYR A 546 -18.34 -48.15 57.64
C TYR A 546 -17.78 -48.92 58.82
N ARG A 547 -18.03 -48.42 60.04
CA ARG A 547 -17.61 -49.12 61.26
C ARG A 547 -18.73 -50.05 61.70
N VAL A 548 -18.45 -51.34 61.80
CA VAL A 548 -19.39 -52.32 62.38
C VAL A 548 -19.46 -52.09 63.90
N ILE A 549 -20.65 -51.80 64.40
CA ILE A 549 -20.89 -51.53 65.83
C ILE A 549 -21.44 -52.78 66.56
N GLY A 550 -22.00 -53.72 65.83
CA GLY A 550 -22.50 -55.01 66.34
C GLY A 550 -23.38 -55.70 65.31
N GLY A 551 -24.06 -56.77 65.71
CA GLY A 551 -24.97 -57.49 64.83
C GLY A 551 -25.58 -58.71 65.49
N GLU A 552 -26.26 -59.52 64.69
CA GLU A 552 -26.84 -60.79 65.08
C GLU A 552 -26.53 -61.87 64.04
N ILE A 553 -26.11 -63.04 64.52
CA ILE A 553 -25.86 -64.23 63.68
C ILE A 553 -26.46 -65.45 64.37
N LEU A 554 -27.24 -66.27 63.66
CA LEU A 554 -27.87 -67.50 64.18
C LEU A 554 -28.67 -67.29 65.49
N GLY A 555 -29.35 -66.15 65.63
CA GLY A 555 -30.12 -65.82 66.84
C GLY A 555 -29.26 -65.33 68.01
N LYS A 556 -27.96 -65.04 67.79
CA LYS A 556 -27.03 -64.56 68.82
C LYS A 556 -26.48 -63.18 68.46
N GLY A 557 -26.72 -62.22 69.34
CA GLY A 557 -26.15 -60.87 69.23
C GLY A 557 -24.64 -60.83 69.50
N PHE A 558 -23.93 -59.95 68.81
CA PHE A 558 -22.52 -59.63 69.05
C PHE A 558 -22.29 -58.11 69.05
N LYS A 559 -21.24 -57.68 69.75
CA LYS A 559 -20.80 -56.28 69.84
C LYS A 559 -19.46 -56.10 69.14
N GLY A 560 -19.31 -54.99 68.40
CA GLY A 560 -18.14 -54.72 67.58
C GLY A 560 -18.14 -55.51 66.26
N ASP A 561 -16.98 -55.56 65.61
CA ASP A 561 -16.74 -56.19 64.32
C ASP A 561 -16.37 -57.69 64.41
N ARG A 562 -16.01 -58.17 65.61
CA ARG A 562 -15.53 -59.54 65.81
C ARG A 562 -16.64 -60.51 66.19
N ILE A 563 -16.79 -61.56 65.38
CA ILE A 563 -17.60 -62.73 65.71
C ILE A 563 -16.74 -63.78 66.44
N LYS A 564 -17.19 -64.18 67.62
CA LYS A 564 -16.54 -65.22 68.43
C LYS A 564 -16.97 -66.62 67.99
N PRO A 565 -16.13 -67.65 68.12
CA PRO A 565 -16.51 -69.05 67.83
C PRO A 565 -17.80 -69.50 68.54
N ALA A 566 -18.05 -69.00 69.75
CA ALA A 566 -19.26 -69.30 70.53
C ALA A 566 -20.58 -68.89 69.83
N SER A 567 -20.52 -67.89 68.94
CA SER A 567 -21.68 -67.47 68.14
C SER A 567 -21.94 -68.40 66.94
N LEU A 568 -20.96 -69.23 66.56
CA LEU A 568 -21.00 -70.08 65.37
C LEU A 568 -21.24 -71.56 65.67
N THR A 569 -21.40 -71.96 66.95
CA THR A 569 -21.54 -73.37 67.36
C THR A 569 -22.70 -74.10 66.67
N ARG A 570 -23.77 -73.39 66.34
CA ARG A 570 -24.97 -73.90 65.65
C ARG A 570 -24.81 -74.08 64.13
N SER A 571 -23.69 -73.64 63.55
CA SER A 571 -23.42 -73.76 62.11
C SER A 571 -22.56 -74.97 61.76
N ARG A 572 -22.66 -75.47 60.53
CA ARG A 572 -21.80 -76.52 59.97
C ARG A 572 -20.73 -75.89 59.04
N PRO A 573 -19.52 -76.47 58.95
CA PRO A 573 -18.57 -76.10 57.90
C PRO A 573 -19.23 -76.23 56.51
N GLY A 574 -19.03 -75.25 55.65
CA GLY A 574 -19.70 -75.09 54.34
C GLY A 574 -21.11 -74.49 54.40
N GLN A 575 -21.68 -74.23 55.59
CA GLN A 575 -23.02 -73.65 55.71
C GLN A 575 -23.00 -72.14 55.46
N LYS A 576 -23.91 -71.67 54.60
CA LYS A 576 -24.21 -70.25 54.43
C LYS A 576 -25.18 -69.78 55.52
N VAL A 577 -24.78 -68.76 56.26
CA VAL A 577 -25.50 -68.24 57.42
C VAL A 577 -25.88 -66.79 57.18
N GLY A 578 -27.15 -66.46 57.41
CA GLY A 578 -27.61 -65.08 57.43
C GLY A 578 -27.04 -64.32 58.62
N VAL A 579 -26.54 -63.12 58.37
CA VAL A 579 -26.04 -62.20 59.40
C VAL A 579 -26.67 -60.84 59.20
N VAL A 580 -27.07 -60.24 60.31
CA VAL A 580 -27.53 -58.86 60.37
C VAL A 580 -26.45 -58.06 61.08
N ILE A 581 -25.97 -56.98 60.48
CA ILE A 581 -24.99 -56.10 61.11
C ILE A 581 -25.49 -54.67 61.21
N PHE A 582 -25.15 -54.03 62.31
CA PHE A 582 -25.34 -52.62 62.56
C PHE A 582 -24.03 -51.92 62.20
N THR A 583 -24.10 -50.95 61.30
CA THR A 583 -22.93 -50.18 60.85
C THR A 583 -23.13 -48.70 61.08
N LYS A 584 -22.03 -47.97 61.27
CA LYS A 584 -22.00 -46.52 61.42
C LYS A 584 -21.08 -45.91 60.38
N ARG A 585 -21.61 -45.04 59.52
CA ARG A 585 -20.84 -44.37 58.45
C ARG A 585 -19.94 -43.28 59.04
N SER A 586 -18.68 -43.22 58.61
CA SER A 586 -17.62 -42.41 59.24
C SER A 586 -17.81 -40.89 59.15
N ASP A 587 -18.47 -40.39 58.10
CA ASP A 587 -18.61 -38.96 57.81
C ASP A 587 -19.91 -38.35 58.36
N THR A 588 -21.00 -39.10 58.35
CA THR A 588 -22.33 -38.66 58.78
C THR A 588 -22.70 -39.19 60.16
N GLY A 589 -22.02 -40.22 60.65
CA GLY A 589 -22.40 -40.94 61.87
C GLY A 589 -23.73 -41.69 61.77
N LYS A 590 -24.31 -41.79 60.57
CA LYS A 590 -25.60 -42.46 60.34
C LYS A 590 -25.45 -43.96 60.56
N GLU A 591 -26.40 -44.52 61.29
CA GLU A 591 -26.45 -45.95 61.58
C GLU A 591 -27.36 -46.66 60.56
N GLU A 592 -26.85 -47.73 59.97
CA GLU A 592 -27.56 -48.52 58.96
C GLU A 592 -27.49 -50.01 59.29
N ILE A 593 -28.64 -50.67 59.13
CA ILE A 593 -28.79 -52.12 59.27
C ILE A 593 -28.54 -52.76 57.90
N ILE A 594 -27.62 -53.71 57.86
CA ILE A 594 -27.26 -54.46 56.67
C ILE A 594 -27.53 -55.93 56.94
N GLU A 595 -28.19 -56.59 56.00
CA GLU A 595 -28.37 -58.03 56.00
C GLU A 595 -27.48 -58.63 54.92
N GLY A 596 -26.86 -59.75 55.22
CA GLY A 596 -26.05 -60.47 54.25
C GLY A 596 -25.86 -61.93 54.63
N VAL A 597 -25.07 -62.63 53.83
CA VAL A 597 -24.84 -64.06 53.99
C VAL A 597 -23.35 -64.30 54.03
N ILE A 598 -22.90 -65.06 55.03
CA ILE A 598 -21.49 -65.44 55.19
C ILE A 598 -21.40 -66.96 55.19
N GLU A 599 -20.40 -67.50 54.49
CA GLU A 599 -20.10 -68.93 54.50
C GLU A 599 -19.18 -69.28 55.68
N ILE A 600 -19.56 -70.28 56.46
CA ILE A 600 -18.75 -70.76 57.59
C ILE A 600 -17.77 -71.82 57.11
N LYS A 601 -16.47 -71.59 57.30
CA LYS A 601 -15.38 -72.53 56.95
C LYS A 601 -14.86 -73.30 58.16
#